data_AF-L8JDC0-F1
#
_entry.id   AF-L8JDC0-F1
#
_cell.length_a   1.000
_cell.length_b   1.000
_cell.length_c   1.000
_cell.angle_alpha   90.00
_cell.angle_beta   90.00
_cell.angle_gamma   90.00
#
_symmetry.space_group_name_H-M   'P 1'
#
loop_
_entity.id
_entity.type
_entity.pdbx_description
1 polymer ?
#
loop_
_entity_poly.entity_id
_entity_poly.type
_entity_poly.pdbx_seq_one_letter_code
_entity_poly.pdbx_strand_id
1 'polypeptide(L)'
;MLSKRKIKKTFPLDFYGEEGSWRFIIRADHPGEVLDAMYWRAYISCHRKDFDLLHMAVGMFNYKHNYSSSEASEIHYGISGSPLTINMMGPIVPISAILEKMSAKQRES
;
A
#
# COMPACT_ATOMS: atom_id res chain seq x y z
N MET A 1 8.64 -31.42 21.65
CA MET A 1 9.56 -30.47 20.99
C MET A 1 8.79 -29.69 19.93
N LEU A 2 8.47 -28.42 20.19
CA LEU A 2 7.83 -27.55 19.20
C LEU A 2 8.87 -27.26 18.10
N SER A 3 8.69 -27.91 16.95
CA SER A 3 9.46 -27.59 15.74
C SER A 3 9.27 -26.11 15.43
N LYS A 4 10.28 -25.29 15.77
CA LYS A 4 10.40 -23.93 15.27
C LYS A 4 10.53 -24.06 13.76
N ARG A 5 9.39 -24.01 13.04
CA ARG A 5 9.39 -23.88 11.58
C ARG A 5 10.32 -22.72 11.27
N LYS A 6 11.50 -22.99 10.72
CA LYS A 6 12.41 -21.96 10.22
C LYS A 6 11.60 -21.20 9.17
N ILE A 7 11.10 -20.03 9.52
CA ILE A 7 10.52 -19.09 8.57
C ILE A 7 11.67 -18.80 7.61
N LYS A 8 11.66 -19.42 6.43
CA LYS A 8 12.49 -18.98 5.32
C LYS A 8 12.01 -17.58 5.00
N LYS A 9 12.68 -16.57 5.53
CA LYS A 9 12.44 -15.18 5.15
C LYS A 9 13.03 -15.00 3.75
N THR A 10 12.29 -15.45 2.72
CA THR A 10 12.55 -15.06 1.34
C THR A 10 12.15 -13.60 1.23
N PHE A 11 13.15 -12.73 1.21
CA PHE A 11 12.98 -11.34 0.83
C PHE A 11 12.84 -11.24 -0.69
N PRO A 12 12.12 -10.23 -1.22
CA PRO A 12 11.50 -9.12 -0.48
C PRO A 12 10.24 -9.51 0.30
N LEU A 13 9.91 -8.73 1.34
CA LEU A 13 8.68 -8.87 2.13
C LEU A 13 7.78 -7.64 1.93
N ASP A 14 6.55 -7.89 1.51
CA ASP A 14 5.58 -6.86 1.14
C ASP A 14 4.57 -6.60 2.27
N PHE A 15 4.46 -5.34 2.69
CA PHE A 15 3.52 -4.86 3.69
C PHE A 15 2.41 -4.05 3.05
N TYR A 16 1.19 -4.59 3.05
CA TYR A 16 0.04 -4.02 2.37
C TYR A 16 -0.62 -2.92 3.23
N GLY A 17 -0.68 -1.70 2.69
CA GLY A 17 -1.39 -0.55 3.25
C GLY A 17 -2.67 -0.22 2.50
N GLU A 18 -3.62 0.41 3.19
CA GLU A 18 -4.92 0.79 2.64
C GLU A 18 -5.41 2.09 3.29
N GLU A 19 -5.94 3.00 2.49
CA GLU A 19 -6.73 4.16 2.91
C GLU A 19 -7.96 4.25 2.00
N GLY A 20 -9.16 4.01 2.56
CA GLY A 20 -10.39 3.90 1.77
C GLY A 20 -10.29 2.81 0.70
N SER A 21 -10.57 3.15 -0.56
CA SER A 21 -10.45 2.22 -1.71
C SER A 21 -9.02 2.12 -2.27
N TRP A 22 -8.09 2.94 -1.80
CA TRP A 22 -6.74 3.03 -2.33
C TRP A 22 -5.78 2.12 -1.57
N ARG A 23 -5.01 1.31 -2.31
CA ARG A 23 -4.06 0.34 -1.76
C ARG A 23 -2.64 0.58 -2.23
N PHE A 24 -1.69 0.25 -1.38
CA PHE A 24 -0.26 0.35 -1.66
C PHE A 24 0.52 -0.75 -0.94
N ILE A 25 1.77 -0.97 -1.35
CA ILE A 25 2.71 -1.89 -0.69
C ILE A 25 3.95 -1.12 -0.29
N ILE A 26 4.36 -1.28 0.97
CA ILE A 26 5.71 -0.93 1.43
C ILE A 26 6.54 -2.20 1.42
N ARG A 27 7.61 -2.22 0.64
CA ARG A 27 8.50 -3.37 0.46
C ARG A 27 9.74 -3.24 1.33
N ALA A 28 10.03 -4.28 2.10
CA ALA A 28 11.32 -4.48 2.75
C ALA A 28 12.13 -5.46 1.90
N ASP A 29 13.30 -5.04 1.44
CA ASP A 29 14.22 -5.86 0.66
C ASP A 29 15.17 -6.67 1.55
N HIS A 30 15.34 -6.28 2.82
CA HIS A 30 16.16 -7.03 3.78
C HIS A 30 15.63 -7.03 5.23
N PRO A 31 16.08 -7.96 6.11
CA PRO A 31 15.53 -8.11 7.46
C PRO A 31 15.55 -6.86 8.34
N GLY A 32 16.56 -6.00 8.17
CA GLY A 32 16.69 -4.77 8.94
C GLY A 32 15.58 -3.74 8.68
N GLU A 33 14.89 -3.85 7.54
CA GLU A 33 13.86 -2.88 7.13
C GLU A 33 12.46 -3.25 7.60
N VAL A 34 12.26 -4.44 8.17
CA VAL A 34 10.92 -4.96 8.49
C VAL A 34 10.16 -4.02 9.43
N LEU A 35 10.82 -3.52 10.47
CA LEU A 35 10.18 -2.62 11.43
C LEU A 35 9.82 -1.28 10.79
N ASP A 36 10.73 -0.72 10.00
CA ASP A 36 10.49 0.52 9.28
C ASP A 36 9.36 0.38 8.27
N ALA A 37 9.35 -0.71 7.48
CA ALA A 37 8.29 -0.99 6.52
C ALA A 37 6.92 -1.13 7.21
N MET A 38 6.84 -1.80 8.36
CA MET A 38 5.62 -1.88 9.17
C MET A 38 5.18 -0.51 9.69
N TYR A 39 6.11 0.26 10.25
CA TYR A 39 5.86 1.60 10.76
C TYR A 39 5.33 2.52 9.66
N TRP A 40 6.04 2.60 8.54
CA TRP A 40 5.70 3.48 7.42
C TRP A 40 4.41 3.05 6.73
N ARG A 41 4.14 1.75 6.62
CA ARG A 41 2.84 1.26 6.17
C ARG A 41 1.72 1.83 7.03
N ALA A 42 1.86 1.78 8.36
CA ALA A 42 0.84 2.30 9.27
C ALA A 42 0.74 3.83 9.20
N TYR A 43 1.87 4.52 9.21
CA TYR A 43 1.91 5.98 9.16
C TYR A 43 1.28 6.53 7.88
N ILE A 44 1.67 6.01 6.71
CA ILE A 44 1.18 6.44 5.40
C ILE A 44 -0.31 6.15 5.25
N SER A 45 -0.81 5.03 5.82
CA SER A 45 -2.25 4.73 5.79
C SER A 45 -3.08 5.82 6.47
N CYS A 46 -2.51 6.57 7.43
CA CYS A 46 -3.17 7.67 8.13
C CYS A 46 -2.85 9.06 7.55
N HIS A 47 -1.82 9.19 6.72
CA HIS A 47 -1.27 10.49 6.26
C HIS A 47 -1.06 10.54 4.76
N ARG A 48 -1.83 9.77 3.98
CA ARG A 48 -1.57 9.57 2.55
C ARG A 48 -1.45 10.87 1.75
N LYS A 49 -2.21 11.91 2.08
CA LYS A 49 -2.14 13.20 1.37
C LYS A 49 -0.72 13.79 1.37
N ASP A 50 0.11 13.43 2.35
CA ASP A 50 1.46 13.94 2.51
C ASP A 50 2.51 13.12 1.71
N PHE A 51 2.11 11.98 1.16
CA PHE A 51 3.01 11.02 0.49
C PHE A 51 2.62 10.77 -0.96
N ASP A 52 3.40 11.32 -1.88
CA ASP A 52 3.34 10.93 -3.28
C ASP A 52 4.06 9.58 -3.51
N LEU A 53 3.33 8.48 -3.30
CA LEU A 53 3.86 7.12 -3.46
C LEU A 53 4.09 6.72 -4.93
N LEU A 54 3.42 7.36 -5.89
CA LEU A 54 3.56 6.99 -7.30
C LEU A 54 4.95 7.32 -7.81
N HIS A 55 5.49 8.47 -7.44
CA HIS A 55 6.84 8.88 -7.81
C HIS A 55 7.95 8.08 -7.12
N MET A 56 7.64 7.39 -6.02
CA MET A 56 8.60 6.55 -5.28
C MET A 56 8.47 5.06 -5.62
N ALA A 57 7.53 4.69 -6.49
CA ALA A 57 7.23 3.29 -6.77
C ALA A 57 8.27 2.65 -7.67
N VAL A 58 8.66 1.41 -7.37
CA VAL A 58 9.49 0.56 -8.23
C VAL A 58 8.66 -0.45 -9.04
N GLY A 59 7.36 -0.49 -8.78
CA GLY A 59 6.43 -1.35 -9.47
C GLY A 59 5.00 -1.07 -9.05
N MET A 60 4.07 -1.78 -9.67
CA MET A 60 2.65 -1.69 -9.39
C MET A 60 2.09 -3.09 -9.19
N PHE A 61 1.07 -3.23 -8.34
CA PHE A 61 0.31 -4.46 -8.19
C PHE A 61 -1.15 -4.24 -8.57
N ASN A 62 -1.75 -5.25 -9.19
CA ASN A 62 -3.17 -5.22 -9.52
C ASN A 62 -4.00 -5.70 -8.32
N TYR A 63 -5.10 -5.02 -8.04
CA TYR A 63 -6.08 -5.46 -7.06
C TYR A 63 -7.50 -5.21 -7.57
N LYS A 64 -8.45 -6.01 -7.09
CA LYS A 64 -9.87 -5.82 -7.41
C LYS A 64 -10.52 -4.99 -6.30
N HIS A 65 -11.30 -4.00 -6.69
CA HIS A 65 -12.15 -3.23 -5.79
C HIS A 65 -13.61 -3.40 -6.20
N ASN A 66 -14.47 -3.67 -5.23
CA ASN A 66 -15.90 -3.82 -5.45
C ASN A 66 -16.58 -2.51 -5.01
N TYR A 67 -17.15 -1.77 -5.95
CA TYR A 67 -18.04 -0.66 -5.61
C TYR A 67 -19.39 -1.25 -5.18
N SER A 68 -19.67 -1.27 -3.87
CA SER A 68 -21.04 -1.50 -3.40
C SER A 68 -21.83 -0.22 -3.56
N SER A 69 -23.05 -0.34 -4.05
CA SER A 69 -23.99 0.76 -4.33
C SER A 69 -24.45 1.57 -3.10
N SER A 70 -23.79 1.44 -1.95
CA SER A 70 -24.09 2.17 -0.72
C SER A 70 -23.48 3.58 -0.67
N GLU A 71 -22.49 3.89 -1.53
CA GLU A 71 -22.00 5.26 -1.78
C GLU A 71 -22.42 5.81 -3.16
N ALA A 72 -23.22 5.06 -3.91
CA ALA A 72 -23.79 5.52 -5.17
C ALA A 72 -25.07 6.34 -4.92
N SER A 73 -24.96 7.40 -4.13
CA SER A 73 -25.94 8.49 -4.21
C SER A 73 -25.79 9.11 -5.61
N GLU A 74 -26.85 8.97 -6.43
CA GLU A 74 -27.12 9.74 -7.65
C GLU A 74 -26.40 9.36 -8.96
N ILE A 75 -26.34 8.07 -9.30
CA ILE A 75 -26.30 7.70 -10.72
C ILE A 75 -27.65 7.11 -11.11
N HIS A 76 -28.54 8.00 -11.55
CA HIS A 76 -29.84 7.68 -12.15
C HIS A 76 -29.65 6.96 -13.49
N TYR A 77 -29.49 5.64 -13.49
CA TYR A 77 -29.82 4.80 -14.63
C TYR A 77 -30.41 3.49 -14.12
N GLY A 78 -31.67 3.22 -14.47
CA GLY A 78 -32.48 2.11 -13.98
C GLY A 78 -32.03 0.72 -14.45
N ILE A 79 -30.82 0.31 -14.06
CA ILE A 79 -30.31 -1.04 -14.24
C ILE A 79 -30.11 -1.64 -12.86
N SER A 80 -30.83 -2.73 -12.61
CA SER A 80 -30.73 -3.56 -11.42
C SER A 80 -29.28 -3.96 -11.09
N GLY A 81 -28.66 -3.20 -10.17
CA GLY A 81 -27.89 -3.67 -9.02
C GLY A 81 -26.88 -4.80 -9.22
N SER A 82 -26.09 -4.80 -10.29
CA SER A 82 -24.93 -5.70 -10.36
C SER A 82 -23.72 -5.03 -9.69
N PRO A 83 -23.07 -5.67 -8.70
CA PRO A 83 -21.87 -5.12 -8.06
C PRO A 83 -20.78 -4.91 -9.12
N LEU A 84 -20.28 -3.68 -9.22
CA LEU A 84 -19.26 -3.31 -10.20
C LEU A 84 -17.88 -3.58 -9.60
N THR A 85 -17.19 -4.60 -10.14
CA THR A 85 -15.80 -4.91 -9.77
C THR A 85 -14.85 -4.23 -10.75
N ILE A 86 -13.97 -3.37 -10.24
CA ILE A 86 -12.94 -2.68 -11.03
C ILE A 86 -11.57 -3.27 -10.72
N ASN A 87 -10.75 -3.44 -11.76
CA ASN A 87 -9.33 -3.70 -11.60
C ASN A 87 -8.60 -2.38 -11.38
N MET A 88 -7.97 -2.23 -10.23
CA MET A 88 -7.16 -1.08 -9.84
C MET A 88 -5.69 -1.46 -9.71
N MET A 89 -4.82 -0.47 -9.71
CA MET A 89 -3.38 -0.63 -9.51
C MET A 89 -2.91 0.16 -8.30
N GLY A 90 -2.13 -0.49 -7.43
CA GLY A 90 -1.49 0.13 -6.28
C GLY A 90 0.02 0.19 -6.44
N PRO A 91 0.69 1.22 -5.92
CA PRO A 91 2.15 1.33 -6.00
C PRO A 91 2.85 0.36 -5.04
N ILE A 92 3.99 -0.15 -5.47
CA ILE A 92 4.96 -0.89 -4.66
C ILE A 92 6.15 0.02 -4.42
N VAL A 93 6.35 0.42 -3.17
CA VAL A 93 7.37 1.39 -2.77
C VAL A 93 8.38 0.70 -1.86
N PRO A 94 9.67 0.68 -2.19
CA PRO A 94 10.69 0.19 -1.27
C PRO A 94 10.85 1.18 -0.11
N ILE A 95 11.04 0.65 1.09
CA ILE A 95 11.23 1.46 2.29
C ILE A 95 12.45 2.40 2.19
N SER A 96 13.51 1.98 1.52
CA SER A 96 14.70 2.79 1.26
C SER A 96 14.35 4.13 0.56
N ALA A 97 13.46 4.11 -0.44
CA ALA A 97 13.02 5.31 -1.14
C ALA A 97 12.25 6.28 -0.22
N ILE A 98 11.46 5.75 0.71
CA ILE A 98 10.74 6.57 1.69
C ILE A 98 11.73 7.25 2.64
N LEU A 99 12.68 6.49 3.19
CA LEU A 99 13.69 7.01 4.11
C LEU A 99 14.57 8.06 3.43
N GLU A 100 14.97 7.83 2.18
CA GLU A 100 15.72 8.80 1.39
C GLU A 100 14.95 10.12 1.24
N LYS A 101 13.68 10.06 0.83
CA LYS A 101 12.82 11.25 0.71
C LYS A 101 12.67 12.00 2.03
N MET A 102 12.50 11.30 3.14
CA MET A 102 12.38 11.91 4.46
C MET A 102 13.68 12.57 4.90
N SER A 103 14.83 11.94 4.61
CA SER A 103 16.14 12.53 4.90
C SER A 103 16.41 13.79 4.07
N ALA A 104 15.96 13.83 2.81
CA ALA A 104 16.06 15.01 1.95
C ALA A 104 15.20 16.17 2.50
N LYS A 105 13.95 15.89 2.87
CA LYS A 105 13.03 16.88 3.46
C LYS A 105 13.59 17.52 4.74
N GLN A 106 14.31 16.77 5.57
CA GLN A 106 14.95 17.30 6.78
C GLN A 106 16.16 18.21 6.50
N ARG A 107 16.81 18.09 5.34
CA ARG A 107 17.96 18.95 4.96
C ARG A 107 17.52 20.29 4.37
N GLU A 108 16.30 20.34 3.83
CA GLU A 108 15.73 21.54 3.20
C GLU A 108 14.96 22.43 4.19
N SER A 109 14.74 21.97 5.43
CA SER A 109 14.04 22.69 6.51
C SER A 109 15.04 23.31 7.49
#